data_AF-A0A949LRB8-F1
#
_entry.id   AF-A0A949LRB8-F1
#
_cell.length_a   1.000
_cell.length_b   1.000
_cell.length_c   1.000
_cell.angle_alpha   90.00
_cell.angle_beta   90.00
_cell.angle_gamma   90.00
#
_symmetry.space_group_name_H-M   'P 1'
#
loop_
_entity.id
_entity.type
_entity.pdbx_description
1 polymer ?
#
loop_
_entity_poly.entity_id
_entity_poly.type
_entity_poly.pdbx_seq_one_letter_code
_entity_poly.pdbx_strand_id
1 'polypeptide(L)' 'MPQDIVESPHLTLAEKVFLLRDWAYDACELAVAEEEGMGGGVASDVYSVMSALNQLTGGCDVEHTSPTKHAAFAVR' A
#
# COMPACT_ATOMS: atom_id res chain seq x y z
N MET A 1 7.57 12.81 -3.22
CA MET A 1 7.02 12.39 -1.91
C MET A 1 5.70 11.67 -2.13
N PRO A 2 5.26 10.76 -1.24
CA PRO A 2 4.02 10.01 -1.42
C PRO A 2 2.77 10.89 -1.61
N GLN A 3 2.74 12.05 -0.96
CA GLN A 3 1.66 13.03 -1.09
C GLN A 3 1.56 13.66 -2.50
N ASP A 4 2.66 13.79 -3.24
CA ASP A 4 2.61 14.31 -4.62
C ASP A 4 1.80 13.39 -5.54
N ILE A 5 1.83 12.07 -5.26
CA ILE A 5 1.04 11.07 -5.99
C ILE A 5 -0.44 11.19 -5.60
N VAL A 6 -0.73 11.41 -4.31
CA VAL A 6 -2.10 11.60 -3.80
C VAL A 6 -2.76 12.84 -4.42
N GLU A 7 -2.02 13.95 -4.49
CA GLU A 7 -2.53 15.23 -4.98
C GLU A 7 -2.56 15.33 -6.50
N SER A 8 -1.86 14.44 -7.23
CA SER A 8 -1.78 14.50 -8.69
C SER A 8 -3.18 14.39 -9.34
N PRO A 9 -3.63 15.43 -10.09
CA PRO A 9 -4.91 15.38 -10.80
C PRO A 9 -4.84 14.54 -12.09
N HIS A 10 -3.63 14.17 -12.52
CA HIS A 10 -3.40 13.42 -13.75
C HIS A 10 -3.42 11.91 -13.57
N LEU A 11 -3.48 11.44 -12.32
CA LEU A 11 -3.52 10.02 -11.99
C LEU A 11 -4.92 9.64 -11.51
N THR A 12 -5.43 8.53 -12.00
CA THR A 12 -6.62 7.88 -11.46
C THR A 12 -6.33 7.27 -10.09
N LEU A 13 -7.38 7.01 -9.31
CA LEU A 13 -7.23 6.36 -8.00
C LEU A 13 -6.47 5.02 -8.11
N ALA A 14 -6.77 4.23 -9.14
CA ALA A 14 -6.11 2.94 -9.37
C ALA A 14 -4.60 3.10 -9.64
N GLU A 15 -4.21 4.09 -10.45
CA GLU A 15 -2.80 4.39 -10.73
C GLU A 15 -2.07 4.91 -9.50
N LYS A 16 -2.71 5.76 -8.70
CA LYS A 16 -2.14 6.25 -7.43
C LYS A 16 -1.88 5.10 -6.45
N VAL A 17 -2.85 4.20 -6.31
CA VAL A 17 -2.73 3.01 -5.45
C VAL A 17 -1.65 2.07 -5.97
N PHE A 18 -1.56 1.87 -7.29
CA PHE A 18 -0.52 1.04 -7.89
C PHE A 18 0.88 1.58 -7.60
N LEU A 19 1.13 2.86 -7.88
CA LEU A 19 2.43 3.51 -7.66
C LEU A 19 2.85 3.50 -6.19
N LEU A 20 1.92 3.76 -5.28
CA LEU A 20 2.23 3.77 -3.84
C LEU A 20 2.44 2.36 -3.28
N ARG A 21 1.80 1.32 -3.83
CA ARG A 21 2.07 -0.07 -3.44
C ARG A 21 3.44 -0.55 -3.90
N ASP A 22 3.82 -0.19 -5.13
CA ASP A 22 5.13 -0.49 -5.69
C ASP A 22 6.23 0.16 -4.85
N TRP A 23 6.06 1.44 -4.52
CA TRP A 23 6.96 2.15 -3.63
C TRP A 23 7.00 1.54 -2.22
N ALA A 24 5.86 1.13 -1.65
CA ALA A 24 5.84 0.48 -0.34
C ALA A 24 6.67 -0.82 -0.33
N TYR A 25 6.63 -1.58 -1.42
CA TYR A 25 7.41 -2.81 -1.58
C TYR A 25 8.91 -2.50 -1.61
N ASP A 26 9.34 -1.56 -2.45
CA ASP A 26 10.74 -1.14 -2.54
C ASP A 26 11.27 -0.60 -1.20
N ALA A 27 10.46 0.20 -0.50
CA ALA A 27 10.83 0.77 0.78
C ALA A 27 10.91 -0.30 1.90
N CYS A 28 10.08 -1.34 1.84
CA CYS A 28 10.19 -2.49 2.75
C CYS A 28 11.44 -3.33 2.47
N GLU A 29 11.75 -3.61 1.20
CA GLU A 29 12.97 -4.33 0.81
C GLU A 29 14.23 -3.57 1.24
N LEU A 30 14.23 -2.23 1.11
CA LEU A 30 15.33 -1.39 1.60
C LEU A 30 15.42 -1.38 3.14
N ALA A 31 14.29 -1.39 3.84
CA ALA A 31 14.26 -1.42 5.31
C ALA A 31 14.74 -2.76 5.88
N VAL A 32 14.46 -3.89 5.22
CA VAL A 32 15.02 -5.21 5.57
C VAL A 32 16.54 -5.23 5.37
N ALA A 33 17.05 -4.54 4.36
CA ALA A 33 18.49 -4.40 4.15
C ALA A 33 19.19 -3.52 5.20
N GLU A 34 18.47 -2.64 5.90
CA GLU A 34 19.02 -1.75 6.95
C GLU A 34 18.98 -2.30 8.37
N GLU A 35 18.35 -3.47 8.63
CA GLU A 35 18.32 -4.08 9.97
C GLU A 35 19.71 -4.54 10.47
N GLU A 36 20.76 -4.46 9.63
CA GLU A 36 22.17 -4.64 10.03
C GLU A 36 22.94 -3.35 10.36
N GLY A 37 22.35 -2.15 10.25
CA GLY A 37 23.08 -0.96 10.67
C GLY A 37 22.45 0.38 10.34
N MET A 38 21.98 1.08 11.37
CA MET A 38 21.79 2.54 11.43
C MET A 38 20.94 3.16 10.30
N GLY A 39 19.63 3.05 10.39
CA GLY A 39 18.72 3.41 9.30
C GLY A 39 17.56 4.34 9.67
N GLY A 40 17.82 5.54 10.17
CA GLY A 40 16.77 6.50 10.56
C GLY A 40 16.00 7.16 9.40
N GLY A 41 16.35 6.84 8.14
CA GLY A 41 15.85 7.51 6.94
C GLY A 41 14.69 6.79 6.25
N VAL A 42 14.86 5.51 5.87
CA VAL A 42 13.86 4.80 5.05
C VAL A 42 12.68 4.25 5.83
N ALA A 43 12.83 3.97 7.12
CA ALA A 43 11.69 3.63 7.96
C ALA A 43 10.63 4.76 7.95
N SER A 44 11.06 6.02 7.87
CA SER A 44 10.16 7.18 7.76
C SER A 44 9.41 7.24 6.42
N ASP A 45 9.99 6.70 5.35
CA ASP A 45 9.37 6.67 4.02
C ASP A 45 8.27 5.61 3.94
N VAL A 46 8.47 4.41 4.53
CA VAL A 46 7.44 3.36 4.58
C VAL A 46 6.17 3.86 5.27
N TYR A 47 6.28 4.49 6.44
CA TYR A 47 5.11 5.02 7.16
C TYR A 47 4.37 6.11 6.36
N SER A 48 5.11 6.97 5.67
CA SER A 48 4.54 8.02 4.82
C SER A 48 3.77 7.45 3.63
N VAL A 49 4.34 6.44 2.96
CA VAL A 49 3.69 5.72 1.85
C VAL A 49 2.43 4.99 2.32
N MET A 50 2.50 4.31 3.47
CA MET A 50 1.35 3.60 4.04
C MET A 50 0.22 4.56 4.44
N SER A 51 0.57 5.73 4.99
CA SER A 51 -0.40 6.78 5.30
C SER A 51 -1.07 7.34 4.04
N ALA A 52 -0.31 7.54 2.95
CA ALA A 52 -0.85 7.97 1.66
C ALA A 52 -1.80 6.92 1.05
N LEU A 53 -1.45 5.64 1.11
CA LEU A 53 -2.34 4.54 0.70
C LEU A 53 -3.63 4.51 1.52
N ASN A 54 -3.52 4.71 2.84
CA ASN A 54 -4.66 4.74 3.74
C ASN A 54 -5.63 5.89 3.39
N GLN A 55 -5.11 7.08 3.08
CA GLN A 55 -5.91 8.23 2.65
C GLN A 55 -6.67 7.95 1.35
N LEU A 56 -6.04 7.30 0.37
CA LEU A 56 -6.66 7.00 -0.92
C LEU A 56 -7.68 5.86 -0.85
N THR A 57 -7.45 4.88 0.02
CA THR A 57 -8.32 3.70 0.17
C THR A 57 -9.40 3.89 1.24
N GLY A 58 -9.36 5.00 1.98
CA GLY A 58 -10.38 5.40 2.95
C GLY A 58 -10.20 4.77 4.34
N GLY A 59 -9.01 4.29 4.69
CA GLY A 59 -8.93 3.19 5.64
C GLY A 59 -9.25 1.91 4.89
N CYS A 60 -8.37 0.92 4.91
CA CYS A 60 -8.75 -0.40 4.40
C CYS A 60 -10.04 -0.79 5.14
N ASP A 61 -11.18 -0.74 4.46
CA ASP A 61 -12.43 -1.27 4.98
C ASP A 61 -12.29 -2.79 4.88
N VAL A 62 -11.53 -3.35 5.83
CA VAL A 62 -11.34 -4.79 6.00
C VAL A 62 -12.70 -5.44 6.32
N GLU A 63 -13.72 -4.65 6.68
CA GLU A 63 -15.10 -5.13 6.83
C GLU A 63 -15.83 -5.28 5.47
N HIS A 64 -15.27 -4.77 4.37
CA HIS A 64 -15.79 -4.92 3.01
C HIS A 64 -14.97 -5.83 2.09
N THR A 65 -13.87 -6.43 2.56
CA THR A 65 -13.36 -7.66 1.91
C THR A 65 -14.31 -8.80 2.25
N SER A 66 -15.45 -8.84 1.55
CA SER A 66 -16.39 -9.93 1.63
C SER A 66 -15.64 -11.25 1.40
N PRO A 67 -15.82 -12.27 2.27
CA PRO A 67 -15.26 -13.58 2.01
C PRO A 67 -16.14 -14.24 0.95
N THR A 68 -16.05 -13.83 -0.31
CA THR A 68 -16.64 -14.59 -1.40
C THR A 68 -15.72 -15.73 -1.76
N LYS A 69 -15.56 -16.63 -0.78
CA LYS A 69 -15.49 -18.07 -1.01
C LYS A 69 -16.82 -18.46 -1.66
N HIS A 70 -17.02 -18.08 -2.93
CA HIS A 70 -18.13 -18.60 -3.71
C HIS A 70 -17.97 -20.11 -3.72
N ALA A 71 -18.91 -20.73 -3.01
CA ALA A 71 -19.12 -22.14 -2.75
C ALA A 71 -18.32 -23.09 -3.65
N ALA A 72 -17.40 -23.82 -3.02
CA ALA A 72 -16.95 -25.09 -3.54
C ALA A 72 -18.19 -25.98 -3.76
N PHE A 73 -18.35 -26.43 -5.01
CA PHE A 73 -19.09 -27.60 -5.51
C PHE A 73 -20.41 -27.98 -4.79
N ALA A 74 -21.53 -27.76 -5.48
CA ALA A 74 -22.66 -28.67 -5.38
C ALA A 74 -22.58 -29.60 -6.60
N VAL A 75 -22.02 -30.80 -6.41
CA VAL A 75 -22.21 -31.90 -7.36
C VAL A 75 -23.42 -32.70 -6.89
N ARG A 76 -24.43 -32.63 -7.75
CA ARG A 76 -25.59 -33.48 -8.00
C ARG A 76 -25.74 -34.79 -7.21
#